data_AF-A0A395XE91-F1
#
_entry.id   AF-A0A395XE91-F1
#
_cell.length_a   1.000
_cell.length_b   1.000
_cell.length_c   1.000
_cell.angle_alpha   90.00
_cell.angle_beta   90.00
_cell.angle_gamma   90.00
#
_symmetry.space_group_name_H-M   'P 1'
#
loop_
_entity.id
_entity.type
_entity.pdbx_description
1 polymer ?
#
loop_
_entity_poly.entity_id
_entity_poly.type
_entity_poly.pdbx_seq_one_letter_code
_entity_poly.pdbx_strand_id
1 'polypeptide(L)'
;MQFGLLICLLAVFVLVLLMIRPNRLNRSANSRLALNVSTIFMVVFLYSSIAYHTYCTRYTDTIRMSSEMAESKTQGLLYLLGKYDANPLSAIYLYLVSQVGGIRVLQMISAALYMGILLYTLLAVGEREGRVALTAGVFYLICLLDLSAPLDSVRFPLAAVIFCSSILLHYFNNKNISRTLILCTLGCLMHFSLWPIFILTLVAFTKKKIVIAIVSIISILNVYIMRFLEPLISSISPTIAWKMDSYFNYDSQYYVNIISRSQIMFSVMVLLFAGVICVYWSYINKSPYSGFLLLVFSYVIGCLPSPVAFARMVPLVMIVSVAPLMQLTNYEVDSISKQYGKSTTFIYLLVLISFMFLCLALRCSNTYEPYYIA
;
A
#
# COMPACT_ATOMS: atom_id res chain seq x y z
N MET A 1 -6.14 10.53 30.76
CA MET A 1 -6.78 10.54 29.42
C MET A 1 -5.85 10.02 28.30
N GLN A 2 -4.60 10.48 28.22
CA GLN A 2 -3.62 10.09 27.16
C GLN A 2 -3.31 8.58 27.09
N PHE A 3 -3.23 7.89 28.23
CA PHE A 3 -2.96 6.44 28.29
C PHE A 3 -4.13 5.57 27.79
N GLY A 4 -5.37 5.94 28.13
CA GLY A 4 -6.57 5.23 27.67
C GLY A 4 -6.80 5.33 26.16
N LEU A 5 -6.35 6.42 25.55
CA LEU A 5 -6.50 6.69 24.12
C LEU A 5 -5.44 5.92 23.29
N LEU A 6 -4.22 5.79 23.83
CA LEU A 6 -3.20 4.87 23.32
C LEU A 6 -3.66 3.41 23.39
N ILE A 7 -4.32 3.01 24.49
CA ILE A 7 -4.94 1.69 24.64
C ILE A 7 -6.06 1.48 23.61
N CYS A 8 -6.88 2.49 23.31
CA CYS A 8 -7.89 2.39 22.25
C CYS A 8 -7.28 2.23 20.85
N LEU A 9 -6.20 2.96 20.53
CA LEU A 9 -5.48 2.79 19.26
C LEU A 9 -4.84 1.41 19.14
N LEU A 10 -4.25 0.90 20.24
CA LEU A 10 -3.76 -0.47 20.34
C LEU A 10 -4.89 -1.51 20.27
N ALA A 11 -6.06 -1.22 20.84
CA ALA A 11 -7.22 -2.10 20.77
C ALA A 11 -7.80 -2.16 19.36
N VAL A 12 -7.86 -1.04 18.62
CA VAL A 12 -8.20 -1.02 17.19
C VAL A 12 -7.16 -1.79 16.38
N PHE A 13 -5.87 -1.67 16.71
CA PHE A 13 -4.80 -2.46 16.08
C PHE A 13 -4.98 -3.96 16.31
N VAL A 14 -5.22 -4.37 17.56
CA VAL A 14 -5.49 -5.76 17.92
C VAL A 14 -6.78 -6.25 17.26
N LEU A 15 -7.83 -5.44 17.20
CA LEU A 15 -9.09 -5.76 16.51
C LEU A 15 -8.89 -5.92 15.00
N VAL A 16 -8.12 -5.05 14.35
CA VAL A 16 -7.78 -5.15 12.92
C VAL A 16 -6.97 -6.43 12.69
N LEU A 17 -5.95 -6.71 13.50
CA LEU A 17 -5.18 -7.96 13.42
C LEU A 17 -6.04 -9.21 13.64
N LEU A 18 -6.94 -9.18 14.62
CA LEU A 18 -7.91 -10.25 14.87
C LEU A 18 -8.92 -10.39 13.72
N MET A 19 -9.34 -9.27 13.12
CA MET A 19 -10.14 -9.20 11.89
C MET A 19 -9.32 -9.44 10.62
N ILE A 20 -8.06 -9.80 10.71
CA ILE A 20 -7.24 -10.29 9.59
C ILE A 20 -6.87 -11.79 9.83
N ARG A 21 -7.26 -12.37 10.99
CA ARG A 21 -7.11 -13.81 11.31
C ARG A 21 -7.83 -14.75 10.33
N PRO A 22 -7.12 -15.67 9.64
CA PRO A 22 -7.76 -16.72 8.86
C PRO A 22 -8.48 -17.72 9.77
N ASN A 23 -9.64 -18.22 9.32
CA ASN A 23 -10.54 -19.07 10.12
C ASN A 23 -9.99 -20.48 10.43
N ARG A 24 -8.87 -20.89 9.85
CA ARG A 24 -8.23 -22.19 10.11
C ARG A 24 -6.72 -22.03 10.17
N LEU A 25 -6.16 -22.07 11.38
CA LEU A 25 -4.73 -22.21 11.61
C LEU A 25 -4.46 -23.62 12.12
N ASN A 26 -3.63 -24.38 11.40
CA ASN A 26 -3.25 -25.74 11.80
C ASN A 26 -2.32 -25.73 13.02
N ARG A 27 -2.43 -26.74 13.90
CA ARG A 27 -1.64 -26.83 15.15
C ARG A 27 -0.11 -26.82 14.96
N SER A 28 0.42 -27.30 13.83
CA SER A 28 1.86 -27.20 13.53
C SER A 28 2.30 -25.81 13.07
N ALA A 29 1.39 -25.06 12.42
CA ALA A 29 1.58 -23.66 12.05
C ALA A 29 1.68 -22.75 13.28
N ASN A 30 1.05 -23.11 14.40
CA ASN A 30 1.13 -22.35 15.66
C ASN A 30 2.57 -22.18 16.20
N SER A 31 3.48 -23.15 16.00
CA SER A 31 4.86 -23.05 16.50
C SER A 31 5.73 -22.12 15.66
N ARG A 32 5.61 -22.19 14.33
CA ARG A 32 6.30 -21.28 13.39
C ARG A 32 5.71 -19.87 13.47
N LEU A 33 4.40 -19.74 13.60
CA LEU A 33 3.73 -18.46 13.76
C LEU A 33 4.10 -17.79 15.10
N ALA A 34 4.18 -18.54 16.21
CA ALA A 34 4.57 -17.99 17.51
C ALA A 34 6.02 -17.47 17.55
N LEU A 35 6.97 -18.22 16.96
CA LEU A 35 8.36 -17.75 16.80
C LEU A 35 8.44 -16.53 15.88
N ASN A 36 7.67 -16.52 14.79
CA ASN A 36 7.60 -15.39 13.86
C ASN A 36 6.92 -14.15 14.46
N VAL A 37 5.98 -14.28 15.40
CA VAL A 37 5.31 -13.13 16.03
C VAL A 37 6.28 -12.31 16.88
N SER A 38 7.20 -12.97 17.61
CA SER A 38 8.23 -12.26 18.39
C SER A 38 9.20 -11.49 17.48
N THR A 39 9.63 -12.10 16.38
CA THR A 39 10.48 -11.46 15.37
C THR A 39 9.76 -10.33 14.64
N ILE A 40 8.49 -10.52 14.28
CA ILE A 40 7.65 -9.45 13.72
C ILE A 40 7.56 -8.30 14.69
N PHE A 41 7.26 -8.57 15.96
CA PHE A 41 7.16 -7.53 16.98
C PHE A 41 8.48 -6.75 17.11
N MET A 42 9.62 -7.43 17.11
CA MET A 42 10.94 -6.79 17.15
C MET A 42 11.21 -5.94 15.90
N VAL A 43 10.94 -6.46 14.70
CA VAL A 43 11.14 -5.74 13.43
C VAL A 43 10.22 -4.52 13.34
N VAL A 44 8.95 -4.67 13.72
CA VAL A 44 7.97 -3.57 13.79
C VAL A 44 8.47 -2.52 14.77
N PHE A 45 8.89 -2.91 15.97
CA PHE A 45 9.39 -1.98 16.98
C PHE A 45 10.64 -1.22 16.52
N LEU A 46 11.63 -1.92 15.94
CA LEU A 46 12.85 -1.31 15.41
C LEU A 46 12.54 -0.33 14.29
N TYR A 47 11.72 -0.73 13.32
CA TYR A 47 11.33 0.12 12.19
C TYR A 47 10.55 1.36 12.67
N SER A 48 9.59 1.20 13.58
CA SER A 48 8.84 2.30 14.17
C SER A 48 9.72 3.25 14.97
N SER A 49 10.75 2.72 15.65
CA SER A 49 11.71 3.55 16.38
C SER A 49 12.59 4.37 15.43
N ILE A 50 13.08 3.75 14.35
CA ILE A 50 13.81 4.47 13.29
C ILE A 50 12.91 5.59 12.72
N ALA A 51 11.67 5.25 12.39
CA ALA A 51 10.68 6.18 11.86
C ALA A 51 10.41 7.39 12.78
N TYR A 52 10.41 7.19 14.09
CA TYR A 52 10.26 8.28 15.07
C TYR A 52 11.42 9.27 15.03
N HIS A 53 12.64 8.78 14.76
CA HIS A 53 13.87 9.57 14.78
C HIS A 53 14.28 10.15 13.42
N THR A 54 13.72 9.64 12.32
CA THR A 54 13.93 10.19 10.98
C THR A 54 12.95 11.32 10.70
N TYR A 55 13.46 12.55 10.51
CA TYR A 55 12.66 13.69 10.10
C TYR A 55 12.81 13.93 8.59
N CYS A 56 11.76 13.67 7.82
CA CYS A 56 11.75 13.98 6.40
C CYS A 56 11.39 15.46 6.19
N THR A 57 12.24 16.18 5.48
CA THR A 57 12.13 17.63 5.24
C THR A 57 11.44 17.99 3.91
N ARG A 58 11.08 17.01 3.07
CA ARG A 58 10.75 17.23 1.65
C ARG A 58 9.27 17.39 1.30
N TYR A 59 8.32 17.28 2.24
CA TYR A 59 6.89 17.26 1.89
C TYR A 59 6.04 18.30 2.65
N THR A 60 5.29 19.09 1.88
CA THR A 60 4.27 20.05 2.34
C THR A 60 3.16 19.40 3.17
N ASP A 61 2.91 18.10 2.97
CA ASP A 61 1.90 17.34 3.72
C ASP A 61 2.27 17.10 5.18
N THR A 62 3.56 16.92 5.51
CA THR A 62 4.01 16.76 6.92
C THR A 62 3.83 18.06 7.70
N ILE A 63 4.15 19.20 7.08
CA ILE A 63 3.95 20.54 7.65
C ILE A 63 2.46 20.82 7.82
N ARG A 64 1.66 20.56 6.78
CA ARG A 64 0.21 20.72 6.81
C ARG A 64 -0.46 19.82 7.85
N MET A 65 -0.09 18.55 7.94
CA MET A 65 -0.64 17.64 8.95
C MET A 65 -0.21 18.07 10.36
N SER A 66 1.01 18.55 10.53
CA SER A 66 1.47 19.07 11.82
C SER A 66 0.67 20.32 12.24
N SER A 67 0.40 21.26 11.32
CA SER A 67 -0.41 22.44 11.62
C SER A 67 -1.87 22.08 11.89
N GLU A 68 -2.47 21.19 11.08
CA GLU A 68 -3.82 20.69 11.29
C GLU A 68 -3.97 19.94 12.62
N MET A 69 -2.97 19.14 13.00
CA MET A 69 -2.93 18.48 14.32
C MET A 69 -2.82 19.50 15.45
N ALA A 70 -2.01 20.55 15.29
CA ALA A 70 -1.89 21.62 16.29
C ALA A 70 -3.21 22.41 16.43
N GLU A 71 -3.82 22.82 15.33
CA GLU A 71 -5.11 23.51 15.30
C GLU A 71 -6.25 22.65 15.84
N SER A 72 -6.22 21.33 15.62
CA SER A 72 -7.24 20.41 16.16
C SER A 72 -7.26 20.35 17.69
N LYS A 73 -6.16 20.73 18.36
CA LYS A 73 -6.13 20.78 19.84
C LYS A 73 -7.01 21.90 20.38
N THR A 74 -7.17 22.98 19.64
CA THR A 74 -7.99 24.13 20.04
C THR A 74 -9.38 24.07 19.42
N GLN A 75 -9.50 23.66 18.15
CA GLN A 75 -10.77 23.63 17.41
C GLN A 75 -11.53 22.30 17.50
N GLY A 76 -10.91 21.26 18.07
CA GLY A 76 -11.53 19.95 18.30
C GLY A 76 -11.67 19.07 17.06
N LEU A 77 -12.33 17.92 17.23
CA LEU A 77 -12.52 16.91 16.18
C LEU A 77 -13.37 17.41 15.00
N LEU A 78 -14.37 18.26 15.25
CA LEU A 78 -15.28 18.77 14.22
C LEU A 78 -14.55 19.58 13.14
N TYR A 79 -13.50 20.31 13.53
CA TYR A 79 -12.64 21.01 12.58
C TYR A 79 -11.97 20.04 11.59
N LEU A 80 -11.40 18.94 12.09
CA LEU A 80 -10.79 17.93 11.22
C LEU A 80 -11.83 17.17 10.39
N LEU A 81 -13.01 16.88 10.93
CA LEU A 81 -14.09 16.26 10.17
C LEU A 81 -14.60 17.15 9.04
N GLY A 82 -14.61 18.47 9.23
CA GLY A 82 -14.91 19.43 8.14
C GLY A 82 -13.86 19.40 7.03
N LYS A 83 -12.57 19.28 7.37
CA LYS A 83 -11.48 19.17 6.38
C LYS A 83 -11.39 17.81 5.68
N TYR A 84 -11.84 16.75 6.34
CA TYR A 84 -11.73 15.36 5.88
C TYR A 84 -13.08 14.66 5.77
N ASP A 85 -14.10 15.40 5.35
CA ASP A 85 -15.47 14.95 5.11
C ASP A 85 -15.56 13.64 4.31
N ALA A 86 -14.73 13.50 3.26
CA ALA A 86 -14.70 12.33 2.39
C ALA A 86 -13.83 11.17 2.92
N ASN A 87 -13.14 11.37 4.05
CA ASN A 87 -12.27 10.39 4.70
C ASN A 87 -12.25 10.59 6.23
N PRO A 88 -13.40 10.39 6.91
CA PRO A 88 -13.58 10.78 8.32
C PRO A 88 -12.73 9.96 9.30
N LEU A 89 -12.38 8.71 8.98
CA LEU A 89 -11.46 7.93 9.83
C LEU A 89 -10.06 8.54 9.85
N SER A 90 -9.66 9.18 8.75
CA SER A 90 -8.43 9.97 8.67
C SER A 90 -8.41 11.12 9.67
N ALA A 91 -9.53 11.85 9.79
CA ALA A 91 -9.69 12.94 10.76
C ALA A 91 -9.67 12.43 12.20
N ILE A 92 -10.42 11.36 12.47
CA ILE A 92 -10.44 10.74 13.80
C ILE A 92 -9.03 10.28 14.18
N TYR A 93 -8.32 9.61 13.27
CA TYR A 93 -6.95 9.16 13.51
C TYR A 93 -6.00 10.32 13.82
N LEU A 94 -6.01 11.39 13.01
CA LEU A 94 -5.20 12.59 13.25
C LEU A 94 -5.53 13.27 14.58
N TYR A 95 -6.82 13.41 14.91
CA TYR A 95 -7.26 14.00 16.16
C TYR A 95 -6.78 13.18 17.37
N LEU A 96 -7.00 11.86 17.34
CA LEU A 96 -6.61 10.98 18.43
C LEU A 96 -5.10 11.05 18.68
N VAL A 97 -4.30 11.03 17.62
CA VAL A 97 -2.85 11.15 17.75
C VAL A 97 -2.45 12.56 18.20
N SER A 98 -3.14 13.61 17.79
CA SER A 98 -2.84 14.98 18.25
C SER A 98 -3.04 15.14 19.76
N GLN A 99 -3.97 14.40 20.37
CA GLN A 99 -4.17 14.41 21.83
C GLN A 99 -3.05 13.70 22.60
N VAL A 100 -2.35 12.77 21.96
CA VAL A 100 -1.27 11.97 22.58
C VAL A 100 0.12 12.55 22.28
N GLY A 101 0.30 13.15 21.10
CA GLY A 101 1.59 13.67 20.66
C GLY A 101 1.51 14.52 19.40
N GLY A 102 2.62 14.59 18.67
CA GLY A 102 2.74 15.33 17.43
C GLY A 102 3.02 14.43 16.23
N ILE A 103 3.51 15.03 15.14
CA ILE A 103 3.74 14.35 13.86
C ILE A 103 4.65 13.13 13.98
N ARG A 104 5.65 13.15 14.87
CA ARG A 104 6.55 12.00 15.12
C ARG A 104 5.83 10.79 15.71
N VAL A 105 4.84 11.02 16.57
CA VAL A 105 4.02 9.95 17.15
C VAL A 105 3.10 9.37 16.08
N LEU A 106 2.53 10.21 15.21
CA LEU A 106 1.73 9.76 14.07
C LEU A 106 2.56 8.88 13.13
N GLN A 107 3.77 9.33 12.80
CA GLN A 107 4.76 8.62 11.99
C GLN A 107 5.09 7.25 12.57
N MET A 108 5.45 7.19 13.85
CA MET A 108 5.76 5.95 14.56
C MET A 108 4.59 4.96 14.56
N ILE A 109 3.38 5.43 14.90
CA ILE A 109 2.18 4.57 14.96
C ILE A 109 1.85 4.03 13.57
N SER A 110 1.82 4.89 12.55
CA SER A 110 1.53 4.44 11.19
C SER A 110 2.58 3.51 10.64
N ALA A 111 3.86 3.74 10.93
CA ALA A 111 4.93 2.81 10.58
C ALA A 111 4.71 1.45 11.24
N ALA A 112 4.31 1.44 12.52
CA ALA A 112 4.02 0.20 13.25
C ALA A 112 2.85 -0.57 12.61
N LEU A 113 1.76 0.15 12.35
CA LEU A 113 0.55 -0.41 11.74
C LEU A 113 0.82 -0.92 10.32
N TYR A 114 1.53 -0.13 9.52
CA TYR A 114 1.88 -0.47 8.15
C TYR A 114 2.71 -1.76 8.10
N MET A 115 3.82 -1.80 8.85
CA MET A 115 4.70 -2.96 8.93
C MET A 115 4.00 -4.19 9.50
N GLY A 116 3.23 -4.01 10.58
CA GLY A 116 2.53 -5.09 11.25
C GLY A 116 1.52 -5.76 10.33
N ILE A 117 0.69 -4.98 9.64
CA ILE A 117 -0.32 -5.51 8.70
C ILE A 117 0.36 -6.18 7.52
N LEU A 118 1.39 -5.56 6.95
CA LEU A 118 2.12 -6.07 5.80
C LEU A 118 2.81 -7.42 6.07
N LEU A 119 3.56 -7.52 7.18
CA LEU A 119 4.21 -8.77 7.58
C LEU A 119 3.19 -9.84 7.95
N TYR A 120 2.10 -9.47 8.61
CA TYR A 120 1.02 -10.38 8.93
C TYR A 120 0.38 -10.96 7.67
N THR A 121 0.03 -10.11 6.71
CA THR A 121 -0.57 -10.52 5.43
C THR A 121 0.39 -11.42 4.66
N LEU A 122 1.68 -11.08 4.65
CA LEU A 122 2.70 -11.89 4.01
C LEU A 122 2.78 -13.31 4.60
N LEU A 123 2.82 -13.42 5.93
CA LEU A 123 2.83 -14.72 6.59
C LEU A 123 1.56 -15.52 6.33
N ALA A 124 0.41 -14.85 6.33
CA ALA A 124 -0.86 -15.49 6.07
C ALA A 124 -0.88 -16.04 4.64
N VAL A 125 -0.62 -15.20 3.62
CA VAL A 125 -0.61 -15.62 2.21
C VAL A 125 0.46 -16.68 1.96
N GLY A 126 1.61 -16.55 2.62
CA GLY A 126 2.74 -17.46 2.50
C GLY A 126 2.69 -18.70 3.39
N GLU A 127 1.59 -18.98 4.10
CA GLU A 127 1.50 -20.10 5.06
C GLU A 127 1.80 -21.45 4.39
N ARG A 128 1.49 -21.57 3.10
CA ARG A 128 1.71 -22.77 2.28
C ARG A 128 2.97 -22.71 1.43
N GLU A 129 3.69 -21.59 1.45
CA GLU A 129 4.83 -21.33 0.58
C GLU A 129 6.15 -21.67 1.27
N GLY A 130 7.18 -22.01 0.49
CA GLY A 130 8.52 -22.30 0.99
C GLY A 130 9.21 -21.08 1.65
N ARG A 131 10.25 -21.34 2.47
CA ARG A 131 11.04 -20.28 3.14
C ARG A 131 11.64 -19.26 2.16
N VAL A 132 12.03 -19.71 0.97
CA VAL A 132 12.60 -18.88 -0.09
C VAL A 132 11.56 -17.90 -0.63
N ALA A 133 10.33 -18.36 -0.87
CA ALA A 133 9.22 -17.52 -1.31
C ALA A 133 8.83 -16.47 -0.25
N LEU A 134 8.77 -16.87 1.03
CA LEU A 134 8.56 -15.94 2.14
C LEU A 134 9.66 -14.87 2.20
N THR A 135 10.92 -15.27 2.04
CA THR A 135 12.06 -14.34 2.04
C THR A 135 11.99 -13.37 0.86
N ALA A 136 11.73 -13.86 -0.35
CA ALA A 136 11.53 -13.02 -1.53
C ALA A 136 10.38 -12.01 -1.34
N GLY A 137 9.26 -12.45 -0.76
CA GLY A 137 8.15 -11.57 -0.42
C GLY A 137 8.51 -10.50 0.61
N VAL A 138 9.24 -10.86 1.68
CA VAL A 138 9.73 -9.88 2.68
C VAL A 138 10.63 -8.86 2.00
N PHE A 139 11.64 -9.30 1.23
CA PHE A 139 12.55 -8.38 0.55
C PHE A 139 11.81 -7.49 -0.46
N TYR A 140 10.81 -8.02 -1.18
CA TYR A 140 10.06 -7.26 -2.18
C TYR A 140 9.24 -6.15 -1.53
N LEU A 141 8.72 -6.43 -0.34
CA LEU A 141 8.01 -5.45 0.47
C LEU A 141 8.95 -4.49 1.23
N ILE A 142 10.18 -4.90 1.58
CA ILE A 142 11.21 -3.99 2.11
C ILE A 142 11.66 -3.00 1.04
N CYS A 143 11.83 -3.45 -0.21
CA CYS A 143 12.05 -2.54 -1.34
C CYS A 143 10.86 -1.56 -1.53
N LEU A 144 9.62 -1.99 -1.25
CA LEU A 144 8.40 -1.15 -1.23
C LEU A 144 8.38 -0.12 -0.09
N LEU A 145 8.83 -0.51 1.10
CA LEU A 145 8.90 0.34 2.29
C LEU A 145 9.80 1.55 2.09
N ASP A 146 10.75 1.46 1.18
CA ASP A 146 11.61 2.58 0.83
C ASP A 146 11.18 3.36 -0.40
N LEU A 147 10.50 2.69 -1.32
CA LEU A 147 9.78 3.28 -2.43
C LEU A 147 8.65 4.21 -2.01
N SER A 148 8.02 3.90 -0.89
CA SER A 148 6.93 4.67 -0.31
C SER A 148 7.39 5.76 0.65
N ALA A 149 8.71 5.88 0.92
CA ALA A 149 9.30 6.77 1.94
C ALA A 149 8.29 7.15 3.05
N PRO A 150 7.67 6.16 3.73
CA PRO A 150 6.33 6.26 4.28
C PRO A 150 6.41 6.86 5.68
N LEU A 151 6.76 8.13 5.75
CA LEU A 151 6.59 8.99 6.93
C LEU A 151 6.01 10.36 6.56
N ASP A 152 5.90 10.67 5.27
CA ASP A 152 5.41 11.96 4.79
C ASP A 152 3.94 11.94 4.35
N SER A 153 3.41 10.74 4.07
CA SER A 153 2.01 10.51 3.70
C SER A 153 1.32 9.54 4.65
N VAL A 154 1.68 9.59 5.92
CA VAL A 154 1.36 8.71 7.08
C VAL A 154 0.02 7.94 7.07
N ARG A 155 -0.98 8.43 6.34
CA ARG A 155 -2.35 7.90 6.22
C ARG A 155 -2.56 7.06 4.96
N PHE A 156 -1.93 7.39 3.82
CA PHE A 156 -2.12 6.67 2.55
C PHE A 156 -1.50 5.27 2.56
N PRO A 157 -0.20 5.06 2.92
CA PRO A 157 0.37 3.72 2.97
C PRO A 157 -0.40 2.81 3.93
N LEU A 158 -0.82 3.34 5.08
CA LEU A 158 -1.65 2.63 6.04
C LEU A 158 -3.02 2.23 5.44
N ALA A 159 -3.70 3.17 4.78
CA ALA A 159 -4.97 2.88 4.12
C ALA A 159 -4.80 1.84 3.00
N ALA A 160 -3.73 1.95 2.21
CA ALA A 160 -3.38 1.05 1.13
C ALA A 160 -3.10 -0.37 1.62
N VAL A 161 -2.34 -0.52 2.72
CA VAL A 161 -2.04 -1.85 3.26
C VAL A 161 -3.28 -2.52 3.84
N ILE A 162 -4.16 -1.78 4.53
CA ILE A 162 -5.45 -2.31 5.03
C ILE A 162 -6.30 -2.80 3.86
N PHE A 163 -6.41 -1.98 2.82
CA PHE A 163 -7.19 -2.27 1.63
C PHE A 163 -6.65 -3.47 0.86
N CYS A 164 -5.38 -3.46 0.46
CA CYS A 164 -4.81 -4.51 -0.37
C CYS A 164 -4.66 -5.83 0.40
N SER A 165 -4.38 -5.78 1.70
CA SER A 165 -4.29 -6.99 2.52
C SER A 165 -5.61 -7.72 2.63
N SER A 166 -6.73 -7.01 2.75
CA SER A 166 -8.05 -7.65 2.80
C SER A 166 -8.35 -8.39 1.50
N ILE A 167 -7.99 -7.81 0.35
CA ILE A 167 -8.16 -8.44 -0.97
C ILE A 167 -7.26 -9.66 -1.13
N LEU A 168 -5.97 -9.54 -0.78
CA LEU A 168 -5.06 -10.69 -0.83
C LEU A 168 -5.59 -11.85 0.01
N LEU A 169 -5.98 -11.56 1.25
CA LEU A 169 -6.55 -12.57 2.12
C LEU A 169 -7.84 -13.13 1.55
N HIS A 170 -8.68 -12.32 0.90
CA HIS A 170 -9.89 -12.79 0.24
C HIS A 170 -9.61 -13.94 -0.75
N TYR A 171 -8.66 -13.71 -1.65
CA TYR A 171 -8.35 -14.63 -2.73
C TYR A 171 -7.53 -15.84 -2.27
N PHE A 172 -6.64 -15.68 -1.28
CA PHE A 172 -5.69 -16.73 -0.91
C PHE A 172 -6.05 -17.51 0.36
N ASN A 173 -6.78 -16.93 1.33
CA ASN A 173 -7.02 -17.57 2.64
C ASN A 173 -8.46 -17.52 3.17
N ASN A 174 -9.16 -16.39 3.00
CA ASN A 174 -10.42 -16.07 3.65
C ASN A 174 -11.47 -15.63 2.63
N LYS A 175 -12.27 -16.56 2.11
CA LYS A 175 -13.29 -16.28 1.08
C LYS A 175 -14.49 -15.45 1.57
N ASN A 176 -14.45 -14.82 2.75
CA ASN A 176 -15.54 -13.98 3.26
C ASN A 176 -15.54 -12.60 2.58
N ILE A 177 -16.47 -12.42 1.65
CA ILE A 177 -16.65 -11.17 0.88
C ILE A 177 -17.04 -10.02 1.80
N SER A 178 -17.98 -10.20 2.74
CA SER A 178 -18.47 -9.14 3.62
C SER A 178 -17.35 -8.54 4.48
N ARG A 179 -16.50 -9.39 5.08
CA ARG A 179 -15.34 -8.95 5.86
C ARG A 179 -14.32 -8.21 5.00
N THR A 180 -14.14 -8.67 3.77
CA THR A 180 -13.25 -8.01 2.80
C THR A 180 -13.77 -6.61 2.45
N LEU A 181 -15.05 -6.49 2.13
CA LEU A 181 -15.68 -5.21 1.79
C LEU A 181 -15.61 -4.22 2.96
N ILE A 182 -15.88 -4.67 4.19
CA ILE A 182 -15.75 -3.82 5.39
C ILE A 182 -14.33 -3.26 5.51
N LEU A 183 -13.31 -4.11 5.41
CA LEU A 183 -11.91 -3.67 5.51
C LEU A 183 -11.51 -2.73 4.36
N CYS A 184 -11.98 -2.99 3.14
CA CYS A 184 -11.77 -2.08 2.02
C CYS A 184 -12.44 -0.72 2.25
N THR A 185 -13.67 -0.70 2.75
CA THR A 185 -14.36 0.55 3.12
C THR A 185 -13.61 1.29 4.21
N LEU A 186 -13.07 0.61 5.24
CA LEU A 186 -12.21 1.25 6.24
C LEU A 186 -10.96 1.88 5.59
N GLY A 187 -10.34 1.21 4.62
CA GLY A 187 -9.26 1.79 3.80
C GLY A 187 -9.69 3.07 3.09
N CYS A 188 -10.83 3.06 2.40
CA CYS A 188 -11.38 4.24 1.71
C CYS A 188 -11.69 5.41 2.66
N LEU A 189 -12.25 5.11 3.83
CA LEU A 189 -12.54 6.11 4.87
C LEU A 189 -11.27 6.65 5.53
N MET A 190 -10.15 5.92 5.47
CA MET A 190 -8.83 6.41 5.88
C MET A 190 -8.19 7.29 4.80
N HIS A 191 -8.39 6.98 3.51
CA HIS A 191 -7.86 7.77 2.41
C HIS A 191 -8.74 7.74 1.15
N PHE A 192 -9.18 8.93 0.72
CA PHE A 192 -10.13 9.13 -0.38
C PHE A 192 -9.66 8.52 -1.72
N SER A 193 -8.36 8.54 -2.01
CA SER A 193 -7.84 8.05 -3.29
C SER A 193 -8.04 6.53 -3.52
N LEU A 194 -8.48 5.78 -2.51
CA LEU A 194 -8.79 4.35 -2.66
C LEU A 194 -10.21 4.07 -3.15
N TRP A 195 -11.11 5.06 -3.19
CA TRP A 195 -12.48 4.88 -3.70
C TRP A 195 -12.54 4.35 -5.15
N PRO A 196 -11.72 4.85 -6.10
CA PRO A 196 -11.66 4.25 -7.43
C PRO A 196 -11.28 2.77 -7.41
N ILE A 197 -10.29 2.39 -6.59
CA ILE A 197 -9.85 1.00 -6.45
C ILE A 197 -10.94 0.12 -5.80
N PHE A 198 -11.73 0.68 -4.89
CA PHE A 198 -12.89 0.01 -4.32
C PHE A 198 -13.95 -0.33 -5.38
N ILE A 199 -14.24 0.62 -6.29
CA ILE A 199 -15.15 0.37 -7.41
C ILE A 199 -14.59 -0.75 -8.30
N LEU A 200 -13.30 -0.72 -8.62
CA LEU A 200 -12.65 -1.79 -9.39
C LEU A 200 -12.71 -3.14 -8.68
N THR A 201 -12.61 -3.16 -7.35
CA THR A 201 -12.77 -4.38 -6.54
C THR A 201 -14.18 -4.95 -6.70
N LEU A 202 -15.22 -4.12 -6.62
CA LEU A 202 -16.60 -4.55 -6.83
C LEU A 202 -16.80 -5.13 -8.24
N VAL A 203 -16.22 -4.49 -9.25
CA VAL A 203 -16.21 -5.00 -10.63
C VAL A 203 -15.52 -6.36 -10.71
N ALA A 204 -14.36 -6.53 -10.07
CA ALA A 204 -13.63 -7.80 -10.05
C ALA A 204 -14.46 -8.94 -9.44
N PHE A 205 -15.26 -8.65 -8.40
CA PHE A 205 -16.14 -9.64 -7.76
C PHE A 205 -17.27 -10.13 -8.65
N THR A 206 -17.64 -9.39 -9.70
CA THR A 206 -18.61 -9.88 -10.70
C THR A 206 -18.08 -11.07 -11.50
N LYS A 207 -16.74 -11.21 -11.61
CA LYS A 207 -16.03 -12.23 -12.41
C LYS A 207 -16.40 -12.26 -13.91
N LYS A 208 -17.13 -11.26 -14.41
CA LYS A 208 -17.54 -11.17 -15.81
C LYS A 208 -16.38 -10.62 -16.66
N LYS A 209 -15.74 -11.49 -17.44
CA LYS A 209 -14.55 -11.14 -18.25
C LYS A 209 -14.76 -9.92 -19.15
N ILE A 210 -15.93 -9.83 -19.81
CA ILE A 210 -16.28 -8.70 -20.68
C ILE A 210 -16.33 -7.39 -19.89
N VAL A 211 -16.98 -7.39 -18.73
CA VAL A 211 -17.07 -6.20 -17.86
C VAL A 211 -15.67 -5.79 -17.38
N ILE A 212 -14.87 -6.77 -16.94
CA ILE A 212 -13.48 -6.53 -16.51
C ILE A 212 -12.66 -5.89 -17.64
N ALA A 213 -12.76 -6.40 -18.87
CA ALA A 213 -12.04 -5.85 -20.02
C ALA A 213 -12.46 -4.40 -20.33
N ILE A 214 -13.77 -4.12 -20.39
CA ILE A 214 -14.30 -2.78 -20.66
C ILE A 214 -13.83 -1.79 -19.58
N VAL A 215 -13.99 -2.15 -18.30
CA VAL A 215 -13.60 -1.29 -17.18
C VAL A 215 -12.08 -1.09 -17.14
N SER A 216 -11.29 -2.08 -17.53
CA SER A 216 -9.83 -1.94 -17.64
C SER A 216 -9.44 -0.90 -18.69
N ILE A 217 -10.08 -0.92 -19.87
CA ILE A 217 -9.86 0.09 -20.92
C ILE A 217 -10.24 1.49 -20.42
N ILE A 218 -11.39 1.63 -19.78
CA ILE A 218 -11.85 2.91 -19.20
C ILE A 218 -10.86 3.39 -18.12
N SER A 219 -10.32 2.47 -17.30
CA SER A 219 -9.39 2.81 -16.23
C SER A 219 -8.07 3.38 -16.72
N ILE A 220 -7.60 3.00 -17.92
CA ILE A 220 -6.42 3.58 -18.57
C ILE A 220 -6.66 5.06 -18.92
N LEU A 221 -7.91 5.46 -19.15
CA LEU A 221 -8.29 6.82 -19.48
C LEU A 221 -8.68 7.65 -18.24
N ASN A 222 -8.46 7.13 -17.02
CA ASN A 222 -8.97 7.72 -15.77
C ASN A 222 -8.60 9.20 -15.58
N VAL A 223 -7.35 9.62 -15.83
CA VAL A 223 -6.90 11.01 -15.64
C VAL A 223 -7.64 11.94 -16.59
N TYR A 224 -7.81 11.54 -17.85
CA TYR A 224 -8.53 12.33 -18.85
C TYR A 224 -10.01 12.47 -18.50
N ILE A 225 -10.63 11.37 -18.07
CA ILE A 225 -12.03 11.36 -17.61
C ILE A 225 -12.19 12.26 -16.39
N MET A 226 -11.30 12.16 -15.39
CA MET A 226 -11.37 12.96 -14.17
C MET A 226 -11.21 14.46 -14.45
N ARG A 227 -10.27 14.85 -15.33
CA ARG A 227 -10.11 16.25 -15.77
C ARG A 227 -11.35 16.78 -16.48
N PHE A 228 -11.97 15.96 -17.33
CA PHE A 228 -13.20 16.35 -18.01
C PHE A 228 -14.37 16.53 -17.04
N LEU A 229 -14.46 15.69 -15.99
CA LEU A 229 -15.54 15.73 -15.00
C LEU A 229 -15.34 16.77 -13.90
N GLU A 230 -14.12 17.24 -13.66
CA GLU A 230 -13.79 18.16 -12.56
C GLU A 230 -14.69 19.42 -12.52
N PRO A 231 -14.94 20.15 -13.64
CA PRO A 231 -15.79 21.34 -13.61
C PRO A 231 -17.23 21.02 -13.20
N LEU A 232 -17.75 19.87 -13.63
CA LEU A 232 -19.08 19.40 -13.26
C LEU A 232 -19.13 19.05 -11.76
N ILE A 233 -18.12 18.35 -11.25
CA ILE A 233 -18.06 17.96 -9.83
C ILE A 233 -17.87 19.18 -8.92
N SER A 234 -17.18 20.22 -9.39
CA SER A 234 -17.02 21.48 -8.64
C SER A 234 -18.35 22.14 -8.29
N SER A 235 -19.34 22.02 -9.19
CA SER A 235 -20.70 22.52 -8.94
C SER A 235 -21.47 21.74 -7.86
N ILE A 236 -21.08 20.49 -7.60
CA ILE A 236 -21.78 19.56 -6.69
C ILE A 236 -21.07 19.51 -5.32
N SER A 237 -19.74 19.41 -5.34
CA SER A 237 -18.90 19.34 -4.15
C SER A 237 -17.53 19.97 -4.43
N PRO A 238 -17.34 21.22 -3.98
CA PRO A 238 -16.05 21.92 -4.11
C PRO A 238 -14.91 21.13 -3.47
N THR A 239 -15.17 20.43 -2.35
CA THR A 239 -14.15 19.62 -1.65
C THR A 239 -13.69 18.42 -2.48
N ILE A 240 -14.61 17.75 -3.18
CA ILE A 240 -14.27 16.61 -4.05
C ILE A 240 -13.53 17.13 -5.30
N ALA A 241 -13.99 18.22 -5.89
CA ALA A 241 -13.34 18.82 -7.06
C ALA A 241 -11.91 19.27 -6.74
N TRP A 242 -11.68 19.91 -5.58
CA TRP A 242 -10.33 20.25 -5.13
C TRP A 242 -9.42 19.01 -4.97
N LYS A 243 -9.96 17.90 -4.45
CA LYS A 243 -9.21 16.62 -4.39
C LYS A 243 -8.94 16.07 -5.79
N MET A 244 -9.88 16.18 -6.73
CA MET A 244 -9.69 15.75 -8.11
C MET A 244 -8.58 16.56 -8.80
N ASP A 245 -8.64 17.90 -8.71
CA ASP A 245 -7.61 18.80 -9.24
C ASP A 245 -6.22 18.47 -8.66
N SER A 246 -6.14 18.37 -7.34
CA SER A 246 -4.90 18.07 -6.60
C SER A 246 -4.25 16.75 -7.00
N TYR A 247 -5.03 15.77 -7.48
CA TYR A 247 -4.52 14.44 -7.85
C TYR A 247 -4.36 14.23 -9.34
N PHE A 248 -5.16 14.89 -10.18
CA PHE A 248 -5.24 14.58 -11.60
C PHE A 248 -4.77 15.72 -12.50
N ASN A 249 -4.60 16.93 -11.97
CA ASN A 249 -4.13 18.08 -12.74
C ASN A 249 -2.61 18.33 -12.56
N TYR A 250 -1.90 18.37 -13.69
CA TYR A 250 -0.44 18.51 -13.75
C TYR A 250 0.02 19.92 -13.36
N ASP A 251 -0.84 20.93 -13.57
CA ASP A 251 -0.54 22.34 -13.28
C ASP A 251 -0.95 22.76 -11.86
N SER A 252 -1.45 21.83 -11.05
CA SER A 252 -1.80 22.14 -9.66
C SER A 252 -0.52 22.50 -8.88
N GLN A 253 -0.44 23.77 -8.47
CA GLN A 253 0.75 24.39 -7.85
C GLN A 253 1.28 23.65 -6.61
N TYR A 254 0.48 22.75 -6.02
CA TYR A 254 0.81 22.03 -4.80
C TYR A 254 1.81 20.88 -4.97
N TYR A 255 1.99 20.31 -6.17
CA TYR A 255 2.77 19.06 -6.31
C TYR A 255 3.76 19.00 -7.48
N VAL A 256 3.79 19.98 -8.39
CA VAL A 256 4.63 19.96 -9.62
C VAL A 256 6.12 19.80 -9.32
N ASN A 257 6.59 20.23 -8.14
CA ASN A 257 8.01 20.18 -7.74
C ASN A 257 8.35 19.04 -6.76
N ILE A 258 7.40 18.16 -6.43
CA ILE A 258 7.52 17.25 -5.30
C ILE A 258 8.12 15.88 -5.68
N ILE A 259 7.95 15.44 -6.92
CA ILE A 259 8.43 14.11 -7.38
C ILE A 259 9.50 14.30 -8.47
N SER A 260 10.71 13.87 -8.16
CA SER A 260 11.85 13.91 -9.08
C SER A 260 11.65 12.96 -10.29
N ARG A 261 12.27 13.29 -11.43
CA ARG A 261 12.27 12.43 -12.61
C ARG A 261 12.80 11.02 -12.33
N SER A 262 13.80 10.89 -11.45
CA SER A 262 14.35 9.60 -11.02
C SER A 262 13.32 8.76 -10.26
N GLN A 263 12.51 9.36 -9.39
CA GLN A 263 11.41 8.67 -8.70
C GLN A 263 10.31 8.20 -9.66
N ILE A 264 9.99 8.98 -10.68
CA ILE A 264 9.03 8.58 -11.73
C ILE A 264 9.59 7.40 -12.53
N MET A 265 10.83 7.51 -13.03
CA MET A 265 11.49 6.44 -13.79
C MET A 265 11.55 5.14 -12.99
N PHE A 266 11.91 5.24 -11.71
CA PHE A 266 11.92 4.10 -10.82
C PHE A 266 10.51 3.50 -10.63
N SER A 267 9.50 4.33 -10.40
CA SER A 267 8.10 3.89 -10.26
C SER A 267 7.60 3.17 -11.50
N VAL A 268 8.02 3.60 -12.70
CA VAL A 268 7.76 2.90 -13.96
C VAL A 268 8.46 1.54 -13.99
N MET A 269 9.74 1.45 -13.58
CA MET A 269 10.45 0.17 -13.52
C MET A 269 9.77 -0.84 -12.58
N VAL A 270 9.28 -0.37 -11.43
CA VAL A 270 8.51 -1.18 -10.48
C VAL A 270 7.22 -1.68 -11.09
N LEU A 271 6.46 -0.79 -11.74
CA LEU A 271 5.22 -1.15 -12.42
C LEU A 271 5.46 -2.22 -13.49
N LEU A 272 6.50 -2.05 -14.31
CA LEU A 272 6.87 -3.01 -15.34
C LEU A 272 7.25 -4.36 -14.75
N PHE A 273 8.11 -4.38 -13.72
CA PHE A 273 8.52 -5.62 -13.06
C PHE A 273 7.35 -6.36 -12.42
N ALA A 274 6.52 -5.65 -11.64
CA ALA A 274 5.31 -6.21 -11.06
C ALA A 274 4.33 -6.70 -12.14
N GLY A 275 4.27 -6.00 -13.28
CA GLY A 275 3.45 -6.36 -14.42
C GLY A 275 3.89 -7.68 -15.05
N VAL A 276 5.20 -7.86 -15.28
CA VAL A 276 5.77 -9.10 -15.80
C VAL A 276 5.46 -10.27 -14.85
N ILE A 277 5.67 -10.10 -13.55
CA ILE A 277 5.34 -11.11 -12.53
C ILE A 277 3.86 -11.50 -12.61
N CYS A 278 2.96 -10.51 -12.60
CA CYS A 278 1.52 -10.76 -12.58
C CYS A 278 1.01 -11.39 -13.89
N VAL A 279 1.55 -11.00 -15.04
CA VAL A 279 1.21 -11.59 -16.34
C VAL A 279 1.68 -13.04 -16.39
N TYR A 280 2.94 -13.31 -16.02
CA TYR A 280 3.49 -14.66 -16.01
C TYR A 280 2.74 -15.58 -15.04
N TRP A 281 2.48 -15.09 -13.83
CA TRP A 281 1.67 -15.83 -12.85
C TRP A 281 0.25 -16.11 -13.35
N SER A 282 -0.39 -15.13 -13.99
CA SER A 282 -1.76 -15.29 -14.52
C SER A 282 -1.83 -16.29 -15.66
N TYR A 283 -0.79 -16.35 -16.49
CA TYR A 283 -0.65 -17.36 -17.55
C TYR A 283 -0.65 -18.78 -16.97
N ILE A 284 0.08 -18.99 -15.86
CA ILE A 284 0.20 -20.30 -15.20
C ILE A 284 -1.08 -20.65 -14.40
N ASN A 285 -1.52 -19.75 -13.51
CA ASN A 285 -2.46 -20.09 -12.43
C ASN A 285 -3.94 -19.85 -12.73
N LYS A 286 -4.30 -19.30 -13.91
CA LYS A 286 -5.69 -19.08 -14.39
C LYS A 286 -6.68 -18.69 -13.28
N SER A 287 -6.28 -17.77 -12.39
CA SER A 287 -7.01 -17.44 -11.17
C SER A 287 -8.02 -16.31 -11.40
N PRO A 288 -9.16 -16.28 -10.69
CA PRO A 288 -10.05 -15.11 -10.69
C PRO A 288 -9.37 -13.83 -10.16
N TYR A 289 -8.25 -13.97 -9.44
CA TYR A 289 -7.43 -12.85 -9.00
C TYR A 289 -6.80 -12.06 -10.17
N SER A 290 -6.54 -12.72 -11.30
CA SER A 290 -5.98 -12.08 -12.49
C SER A 290 -6.86 -10.95 -13.04
N GLY A 291 -8.19 -11.06 -12.88
CA GLY A 291 -9.11 -9.99 -13.26
C GLY A 291 -8.99 -8.75 -12.37
N PHE A 292 -8.78 -8.94 -11.07
CA PHE A 292 -8.51 -7.85 -10.14
C PHE A 292 -7.14 -7.20 -10.42
N LEU A 293 -6.10 -8.02 -10.64
CA LEU A 293 -4.78 -7.52 -11.03
C LEU A 293 -4.85 -6.66 -12.28
N LEU A 294 -5.52 -7.13 -13.34
CA LEU A 294 -5.68 -6.36 -14.57
C LEU A 294 -6.29 -4.97 -14.32
N LEU A 295 -7.38 -4.90 -13.54
CA LEU A 295 -8.05 -3.63 -13.24
C LEU A 295 -7.14 -2.66 -12.46
N VAL A 296 -6.44 -3.15 -11.43
CA VAL A 296 -5.52 -2.32 -10.63
C VAL A 296 -4.37 -1.81 -11.50
N PHE A 297 -3.75 -2.68 -12.29
CA PHE A 297 -2.66 -2.28 -13.19
C PHE A 297 -3.13 -1.28 -14.24
N SER A 298 -4.29 -1.50 -14.88
CA SER A 298 -4.87 -0.56 -15.83
C SER A 298 -5.15 0.81 -15.22
N TYR A 299 -5.63 0.86 -13.98
CA TYR A 299 -5.85 2.12 -13.26
C TYR A 299 -4.53 2.84 -12.96
N VAL A 300 -3.51 2.14 -12.47
CA VAL A 300 -2.20 2.74 -12.17
C VAL A 300 -1.49 3.20 -13.43
N ILE A 301 -1.60 2.45 -14.54
CA ILE A 301 -1.16 2.89 -15.87
C ILE A 301 -1.89 4.17 -16.29
N GLY A 302 -3.21 4.22 -16.10
CA GLY A 302 -3.99 5.41 -16.40
C GLY A 302 -3.57 6.64 -15.60
N CYS A 303 -2.98 6.45 -14.41
CA CYS A 303 -2.45 7.54 -13.60
C CYS A 303 -1.14 8.13 -14.13
N LEU A 304 -0.43 7.50 -15.09
CA LEU A 304 0.86 7.98 -15.62
C LEU A 304 0.90 9.47 -16.00
N PRO A 305 -0.14 10.06 -16.63
CA PRO A 305 -0.16 11.49 -16.96
C PRO A 305 -0.19 12.43 -15.74
N SER A 306 -0.44 11.92 -14.54
CA SER A 306 -0.31 12.65 -13.27
C SER A 306 0.80 12.04 -12.42
N PRO A 307 1.97 12.68 -12.30
CA PRO A 307 3.06 12.20 -11.45
C PRO A 307 2.62 11.94 -10.00
N VAL A 308 1.71 12.76 -9.50
CA VAL A 308 1.18 12.70 -8.13
C VAL A 308 0.31 11.46 -7.92
N ALA A 309 -0.66 11.24 -8.81
CA ALA A 309 -1.51 10.06 -8.73
C ALA A 309 -0.68 8.81 -9.01
N PHE A 310 0.21 8.85 -10.00
CA PHE A 310 1.04 7.71 -10.37
C PHE A 310 1.93 7.22 -9.23
N ALA A 311 2.78 8.11 -8.68
CA ALA A 311 3.69 7.74 -7.60
C ALA A 311 2.94 7.27 -6.35
N ARG A 312 1.75 7.84 -6.09
CA ARG A 312 0.90 7.41 -4.97
C ARG A 312 0.28 6.04 -5.20
N MET A 313 -0.08 5.66 -6.41
CA MET A 313 -0.77 4.39 -6.68
C MET A 313 0.19 3.21 -6.91
N VAL A 314 1.46 3.44 -7.25
CA VAL A 314 2.48 2.40 -7.45
C VAL A 314 2.64 1.46 -6.23
N PRO A 315 2.63 1.93 -4.97
CA PRO A 315 2.60 1.06 -3.79
C PRO A 315 1.50 0.00 -3.80
N LEU A 316 0.30 0.31 -4.32
CA LEU A 316 -0.79 -0.66 -4.39
C LEU A 316 -0.42 -1.85 -5.28
N VAL A 317 0.21 -1.56 -6.43
CA VAL A 317 0.64 -2.58 -7.40
C VAL A 317 1.62 -3.57 -6.78
N MET A 318 2.56 -3.07 -5.98
CA MET A 318 3.52 -3.92 -5.28
C MET A 318 2.89 -4.75 -4.18
N ILE A 319 1.94 -4.20 -3.41
CA ILE A 319 1.28 -5.00 -2.38
C ILE A 319 0.49 -6.14 -3.05
N VAL A 320 -0.28 -5.85 -4.11
CA VAL A 320 -1.10 -6.88 -4.79
C VAL A 320 -0.26 -7.91 -5.58
N SER A 321 0.95 -7.56 -6.03
CA SER A 321 1.84 -8.49 -6.74
C SER A 321 2.63 -9.42 -5.80
N VAL A 322 2.61 -9.21 -4.48
CA VAL A 322 3.39 -10.01 -3.54
C VAL A 322 3.02 -11.50 -3.59
N ALA A 323 1.72 -11.82 -3.68
CA ALA A 323 1.26 -13.19 -3.75
C ALA A 323 1.67 -13.89 -5.06
N PRO A 324 1.45 -13.28 -6.25
CA PRO A 324 2.03 -13.76 -7.51
C PRO A 324 3.54 -14.01 -7.45
N LEU A 325 4.32 -13.08 -6.88
CA LEU A 325 5.76 -13.21 -6.75
C LEU A 325 6.15 -14.42 -5.90
N MET A 326 5.55 -14.57 -4.73
CA MET A 326 5.85 -15.68 -3.82
C MET A 326 5.53 -17.02 -4.45
N GLN A 327 4.37 -17.14 -5.09
CA GLN A 327 3.93 -18.37 -5.74
C GLN A 327 4.81 -18.74 -6.94
N LEU A 328 5.23 -17.76 -7.75
CA LEU A 328 6.19 -17.99 -8.82
C LEU A 328 7.54 -18.44 -8.28
N THR A 329 8.03 -17.80 -7.21
CA THR A 329 9.29 -18.18 -6.57
C THR A 329 9.24 -19.61 -6.05
N ASN A 330 8.11 -20.02 -5.45
CA ASN A 330 7.94 -21.38 -4.95
C ASN A 330 7.81 -22.40 -6.10
N TYR A 331 7.01 -22.07 -7.12
CA TYR A 331 6.83 -22.90 -8.31
C TYR A 331 8.15 -23.14 -9.06
N GLU A 332 8.94 -22.10 -9.29
CA GLU A 332 10.23 -22.20 -9.98
C GLU A 332 11.29 -22.95 -9.16
N VAL A 333 11.27 -22.82 -7.83
CA VAL A 333 12.16 -23.63 -6.97
C VAL A 333 11.81 -25.12 -7.09
N ASP A 334 10.53 -25.47 -7.14
CA ASP A 334 10.07 -26.87 -7.22
C ASP A 334 10.14 -27.47 -8.63
N SER A 335 9.90 -26.69 -9.69
CA SER A 335 9.93 -27.15 -11.09
C SER A 335 11.35 -27.22 -11.64
N ILE A 336 12.17 -26.18 -11.43
CA ILE A 336 13.54 -26.11 -11.93
C ILE A 336 14.44 -27.12 -11.20
N SER A 337 14.27 -27.30 -9.88
CA SER A 337 15.03 -28.30 -9.13
C SER A 337 14.77 -29.72 -9.62
N LYS A 338 13.56 -30.02 -10.11
CA LYS A 338 13.18 -31.32 -10.66
C LYS A 338 13.63 -31.53 -12.10
N GLN A 339 13.67 -30.47 -12.92
CA GLN A 339 13.87 -30.61 -14.37
C GLN A 339 15.26 -30.19 -14.86
N TYR A 340 15.93 -29.24 -14.21
CA TYR A 340 17.19 -28.63 -14.69
C TYR A 340 18.31 -28.54 -13.63
N GLY A 341 18.05 -28.95 -12.38
CA GLY A 341 19.02 -28.94 -11.29
C GLY A 341 19.14 -27.59 -10.56
N LYS A 342 19.94 -27.55 -9.48
CA LYS A 342 20.00 -26.40 -8.54
C LYS A 342 20.56 -25.10 -9.14
N SER A 343 21.25 -25.15 -10.29
CA SER A 343 21.98 -24.01 -10.88
C SER A 343 21.06 -22.99 -11.56
N THR A 344 19.95 -23.40 -12.16
CA THR A 344 18.97 -22.51 -12.82
C THR A 344 18.03 -21.85 -11.82
N THR A 345 17.69 -22.52 -10.70
CA THR A 345 16.99 -21.91 -9.57
C THR A 345 17.84 -20.79 -8.95
N PHE A 346 19.16 -21.01 -8.88
CA PHE A 346 20.12 -20.00 -8.46
C PHE A 346 20.15 -18.80 -9.42
N ILE A 347 20.07 -19.00 -10.73
CA ILE A 347 20.02 -17.90 -11.71
C ILE A 347 18.73 -17.08 -11.60
N TYR A 348 17.56 -17.71 -11.44
CA TYR A 348 16.30 -16.98 -11.21
C TYR A 348 16.35 -16.15 -9.93
N LEU A 349 16.80 -16.76 -8.82
CA LEU A 349 17.03 -16.05 -7.57
C LEU A 349 18.06 -14.93 -7.73
N LEU A 350 19.12 -15.15 -8.49
CA LEU A 350 20.13 -14.13 -8.78
C LEU A 350 19.52 -12.97 -9.58
N VAL A 351 18.64 -13.21 -10.56
CA VAL A 351 17.96 -12.15 -11.33
C VAL A 351 16.99 -11.38 -10.45
N LEU A 352 16.21 -12.07 -9.61
CA LEU A 352 15.32 -11.44 -8.65
C LEU A 352 16.12 -10.57 -7.67
N ILE A 353 17.15 -11.14 -7.06
CA ILE A 353 18.04 -10.48 -6.11
C ILE A 353 18.79 -9.32 -6.80
N SER A 354 19.25 -9.49 -8.04
CA SER A 354 19.93 -8.43 -8.81
C SER A 354 18.97 -7.29 -9.18
N PHE A 355 17.73 -7.60 -9.53
CA PHE A 355 16.69 -6.58 -9.73
C PHE A 355 16.43 -5.81 -8.43
N MET A 356 16.35 -6.52 -7.31
CA MET A 356 16.16 -5.92 -5.99
C MET A 356 17.36 -5.08 -5.54
N PHE A 357 18.59 -5.55 -5.81
CA PHE A 357 19.82 -4.79 -5.57
C PHE A 357 19.94 -3.60 -6.52
N LEU A 358 19.51 -3.71 -7.77
CA LEU A 358 19.42 -2.59 -8.70
C LEU A 358 18.39 -1.56 -8.21
N CYS A 359 17.25 -2.01 -7.69
CA CYS A 359 16.26 -1.16 -7.04
C CYS A 359 16.86 -0.44 -5.81
N LEU A 360 17.61 -1.15 -4.97
CA LEU A 360 18.33 -0.59 -3.83
C LEU A 360 19.46 0.36 -4.26
N ALA A 361 20.20 0.06 -5.31
CA ALA A 361 21.32 0.85 -5.82
C ALA A 361 20.84 2.15 -6.49
N LEU A 362 19.84 2.05 -7.38
CA LEU A 362 19.15 3.21 -7.96
C LEU A 362 18.52 4.08 -6.90
N ARG A 363 18.09 3.50 -5.77
CA ARG A 363 17.67 4.26 -4.61
C ARG A 363 18.85 4.97 -3.96
N CYS A 364 19.91 4.27 -3.54
CA CYS A 364 21.06 4.87 -2.86
C CYS A 364 21.73 5.97 -3.71
N SER A 365 21.73 5.84 -5.04
CA SER A 365 22.27 6.86 -5.93
C SER A 365 21.37 8.10 -6.09
N ASN A 366 20.05 7.98 -5.84
CA ASN A 366 19.07 9.04 -6.08
C ASN A 366 18.40 9.61 -4.81
N THR A 367 18.60 8.97 -3.64
CA THR A 367 18.06 9.43 -2.33
C THR A 367 19.07 10.22 -1.50
N TYR A 368 20.34 10.25 -1.91
CA TYR A 368 21.40 11.03 -1.26
C TYR A 368 21.96 12.12 -2.17
N GLU A 369 21.10 12.97 -2.74
CA GLU A 369 21.54 14.37 -2.82
C GLU A 369 21.46 14.91 -1.39
N PRO A 370 22.59 15.23 -0.74
CA PRO A 370 22.59 15.79 0.59
C PRO A 370 22.04 17.21 0.51
N TYR A 371 20.73 17.37 0.68
CA TYR A 371 20.16 18.66 1.12
C TYR A 371 20.13 18.72 2.66
N TYR A 372 21.25 18.31 3.27
CA TYR A 372 21.59 18.59 4.66
C TYR A 372 22.54 19.79 4.71
N ILE A 373 22.21 20.89 4.03
CA ILE A 373 22.73 22.22 4.35
C ILE A 373 21.62 23.23 4.04
N ALA A 374 20.83 23.56 5.05
CA ALA A 374 20.23 24.88 5.28
C ALA A 374 19.80 24.96 6.75
#